data_AF-N8WJ45-F1
#
_entry.id   AF-N8WJ45-F1
#
_cell.length_a   1.000
_cell.length_b   1.000
_cell.length_c   1.000
_cell.angle_alpha   90.00
_cell.angle_beta   90.00
_cell.angle_gamma   90.00
#
_symmetry.space_group_name_H-M   'P 1'
#
loop_
_entity.id
_entity.type
_entity.pdbx_description
1 polymer ?
#
loop_
_entity_poly.entity_id
_entity_poly.type
_entity_poly.pdbx_seq_one_letter_code
_entity_poly.pdbx_strand_id
1 'polypeptide(L)'
;MALNVGQDFKKRWLNAPETVRQTYQEDLARICDLLLPQTLIQTWKQHEEKAQLRSQQRIDQAYAHLKAELIEQARVRKQLALEKALAEKRAAQAAYAAQLQADELNQFEQQTENLVALRQHIDQEIAQHTERYQPNPEQPSIDYAQAQRVRIDDQQILFELESVRVRLELEAESLIEQAVTVFRAKLHAIAQDEIEYILKNSQFSDEK
;
A
#
# COMPACT_ATOMS: atom_id res chain seq x y z
N MET A 1 12.79 -66.95 -21.56
CA MET A 1 13.66 -65.75 -21.53
C MET A 1 12.75 -64.54 -21.39
N ALA A 2 12.73 -63.90 -20.21
CA ALA A 2 11.93 -62.70 -20.01
C ALA A 2 12.67 -61.50 -20.60
N LEU A 3 12.11 -60.88 -21.64
CA LEU A 3 12.60 -59.62 -22.19
C LEU A 3 12.55 -58.57 -21.08
N ASN A 4 13.71 -58.14 -20.58
CA ASN A 4 13.81 -57.18 -19.49
C ASN A 4 13.50 -55.78 -20.05
N VAL A 5 12.21 -55.44 -20.14
CA VAL A 5 11.72 -54.17 -20.70
C VAL A 5 11.92 -52.96 -19.76
N GLY A 6 12.58 -53.15 -18.63
CA GLY A 6 12.88 -52.11 -17.64
C GLY A 6 11.71 -51.84 -16.68
N GLN A 7 12.03 -51.39 -15.46
CA GLN A 7 11.06 -51.25 -14.35
C GLN A 7 9.92 -50.24 -14.65
N ASP A 8 10.14 -49.28 -15.54
CA ASP A 8 9.17 -48.22 -15.88
C ASP A 8 8.50 -48.39 -17.25
N PHE A 9 8.61 -49.56 -17.88
CA PHE A 9 8.01 -49.79 -19.20
C PHE A 9 6.52 -49.44 -19.23
N LYS A 10 5.75 -49.91 -18.24
CA LYS A 10 4.29 -49.67 -18.16
C LYS A 10 3.96 -48.19 -18.13
N LYS A 11 4.71 -47.39 -17.35
CA LYS A 11 4.49 -45.94 -17.23
C LYS A 11 4.90 -45.21 -18.51
N ARG A 12 6.07 -45.54 -19.06
CA ARG A 12 6.57 -44.98 -20.32
C ARG A 12 5.63 -45.28 -21.48
N TRP A 13 5.10 -46.50 -21.52
CA TRP A 13 4.15 -46.94 -22.54
C TRP A 13 2.81 -46.21 -22.42
N LEU A 14 2.26 -46.08 -21.21
CA LEU A 14 1.00 -45.37 -20.99
C LEU A 14 1.11 -43.86 -21.27
N ASN A 15 2.27 -43.26 -21.02
CA ASN A 15 2.52 -41.84 -21.28
C ASN A 15 2.95 -41.54 -22.72
N ALA A 16 3.21 -42.57 -23.53
CA ALA A 16 3.58 -42.37 -24.93
C ALA A 16 2.38 -41.86 -25.75
N PRO A 17 2.63 -41.01 -26.76
CA PRO A 17 1.58 -40.60 -27.70
C PRO A 17 0.85 -41.82 -28.26
N GLU A 18 -0.46 -41.71 -28.45
CA GLU A 18 -1.27 -42.80 -28.99
C GLU A 18 -0.76 -43.27 -30.36
N THR A 19 -0.34 -42.33 -31.21
CA THR A 19 0.29 -42.60 -32.51
C THR A 19 1.51 -43.50 -32.37
N VAL A 20 2.35 -43.31 -31.36
CA VAL A 20 3.54 -44.15 -31.10
C VAL A 20 3.12 -45.57 -30.72
N ARG A 21 2.09 -45.70 -29.88
CA ARG A 21 1.57 -47.02 -29.50
C ARG A 21 0.98 -47.77 -30.69
N GLN A 22 0.23 -47.07 -31.54
CA GLN A 22 -0.34 -47.63 -32.77
C GLN A 22 0.75 -48.03 -33.76
N THR A 23 1.79 -47.22 -33.97
CA THR A 23 2.90 -47.60 -34.87
C THR A 23 3.64 -48.84 -34.39
N TYR A 24 3.84 -48.99 -33.08
CA TYR A 24 4.44 -50.21 -32.53
C TYR A 24 3.52 -51.43 -32.66
N GLN A 25 2.20 -51.26 -32.54
CA GLN A 25 1.24 -52.35 -32.81
C GLN A 25 1.24 -52.75 -34.29
N GLU A 26 1.30 -51.78 -35.21
CA GLU A 26 1.42 -52.02 -36.66
C GLU A 26 2.72 -52.75 -37.00
N ASP A 27 3.85 -52.34 -36.40
CA ASP A 27 5.14 -53.00 -36.58
C ASP A 27 5.12 -54.44 -36.03
N LEU A 28 4.49 -54.68 -34.88
CA LEU A 28 4.33 -56.04 -34.33
C LEU A 28 3.44 -56.93 -35.21
N ALA A 29 2.31 -56.41 -35.70
CA ALA A 29 1.42 -57.14 -36.60
C ALA A 29 2.17 -57.55 -37.89
N ARG A 30 2.97 -56.63 -38.44
CA ARG A 30 3.78 -56.88 -39.64
C ARG A 30 4.87 -57.94 -39.42
N ILE A 31 5.48 -57.98 -38.23
CA ILE A 31 6.43 -59.05 -37.86
C ILE A 31 5.69 -60.38 -37.70
N CYS A 32 4.45 -60.38 -37.21
CA CYS A 32 3.64 -61.61 -37.14
C CYS A 32 3.26 -62.14 -38.53
N ASP A 33 3.10 -61.27 -39.54
CA ASP A 33 2.79 -61.69 -40.93
C ASP A 33 3.88 -62.57 -41.55
N LEU A 34 5.14 -62.47 -41.09
CA LEU A 34 6.25 -63.36 -41.48
C LEU A 34 6.04 -64.84 -41.08
N LEU A 35 5.19 -65.09 -40.08
CA LEU A 35 4.88 -66.45 -39.62
C LEU A 35 3.86 -67.14 -40.54
N LEU A 36 3.32 -66.42 -41.54
CA LEU A 36 2.39 -66.98 -42.51
C LEU A 36 3.14 -67.73 -43.62
N PRO A 37 2.65 -68.91 -44.05
CA PRO A 37 3.39 -69.83 -44.93
C PRO A 37 3.62 -69.33 -46.37
N GLN A 38 3.05 -68.18 -46.77
CA GLN A 38 3.08 -67.69 -48.15
C GLN A 38 4.05 -66.50 -48.37
N THR A 39 4.79 -66.04 -47.36
CA THR A 39 5.63 -64.84 -47.50
C THR A 39 7.04 -65.16 -48.02
N LEU A 40 7.40 -64.59 -49.17
CA LEU A 40 8.77 -64.59 -49.69
C LEU A 40 9.67 -63.65 -48.86
N ILE A 41 10.63 -64.24 -48.13
CA ILE A 41 11.51 -63.53 -47.18
C ILE A 41 12.24 -62.33 -47.81
N GLN A 42 12.67 -62.46 -49.08
CA GLN A 42 13.40 -61.40 -49.81
C GLN A 42 12.54 -60.15 -50.03
N THR A 43 11.28 -60.34 -50.46
CA THR A 43 10.33 -59.23 -50.65
C THR A 43 9.95 -58.59 -49.32
N TRP A 44 9.78 -59.41 -48.28
CA TRP A 44 9.46 -58.91 -46.94
C TRP A 44 10.57 -57.99 -46.40
N LYS A 45 11.85 -58.36 -46.55
CA LYS A 45 12.98 -57.52 -46.10
C LYS A 45 12.97 -56.11 -46.72
N GLN A 46 12.71 -56.00 -48.02
CA GLN A 46 12.67 -54.70 -48.72
C GLN A 46 11.47 -53.85 -48.30
N HIS A 47 10.33 -54.48 -48.03
CA HIS A 47 9.15 -53.81 -47.49
C HIS A 47 9.35 -53.38 -46.03
N GLU A 48 10.05 -54.19 -45.25
CA GLU A 48 10.35 -53.93 -43.85
C GLU A 48 11.25 -52.71 -43.66
N GLU A 49 12.33 -52.57 -44.42
CA GLU A 49 13.21 -51.39 -44.33
C GLU A 49 12.46 -50.08 -44.59
N LYS A 50 11.61 -50.05 -45.63
CA LYS A 50 10.79 -48.86 -45.94
C LYS A 50 9.75 -48.59 -44.86
N ALA A 51 9.18 -49.63 -44.29
CA ALA A 51 8.13 -49.50 -43.30
C ALA A 51 8.70 -49.12 -41.91
N GLN A 52 9.89 -49.60 -41.54
CA GLN A 52 10.64 -49.14 -40.37
C GLN A 52 11.03 -47.67 -40.48
N LEU A 53 11.48 -47.21 -41.65
CA LEU A 53 11.75 -45.78 -41.86
C LEU A 53 10.50 -44.92 -41.62
N ARG A 54 9.34 -45.38 -42.10
CA ARG A 54 8.06 -44.69 -41.88
C ARG A 54 7.63 -44.73 -40.42
N SER A 55 7.81 -45.84 -39.72
CA SER A 55 7.45 -45.94 -38.30
C SER A 55 8.32 -45.03 -37.45
N GLN A 56 9.64 -45.01 -37.68
CA GLN A 56 10.54 -44.07 -37.01
C GLN A 56 10.13 -42.61 -37.25
N GLN A 57 9.84 -42.23 -38.50
CA GLN A 57 9.38 -40.86 -38.81
C GLN A 57 8.08 -40.51 -38.10
N ARG A 58 7.11 -41.43 -38.05
CA ARG A 58 5.83 -41.22 -37.34
C ARG A 58 6.06 -41.08 -35.83
N ILE A 59 6.95 -41.88 -35.26
CA ILE A 59 7.29 -41.83 -33.84
C ILE A 59 7.95 -40.49 -33.51
N ASP A 60 8.93 -40.06 -34.30
CA ASP A 60 9.63 -38.79 -34.12
C ASP A 60 8.69 -37.60 -34.23
N GLN A 61 7.80 -37.60 -35.23
CA GLN A 61 6.78 -36.57 -35.42
C GLN A 61 5.81 -36.50 -34.24
N ALA A 62 5.36 -37.64 -33.73
CA ALA A 62 4.44 -37.70 -32.59
C ALA A 62 5.09 -37.14 -31.31
N TYR A 63 6.36 -37.45 -31.04
CA TYR A 63 7.09 -36.88 -29.92
C TYR A 63 7.39 -35.39 -30.09
N ALA A 64 7.69 -34.94 -31.32
CA ALA A 64 7.87 -33.53 -31.62
C ALA A 64 6.58 -32.73 -31.37
N HIS A 65 5.43 -33.26 -31.80
CA HIS A 65 4.11 -32.67 -31.52
C HIS A 65 3.81 -32.60 -30.02
N LEU A 66 3.97 -33.71 -29.29
CA LEU A 66 3.74 -33.72 -27.84
C LEU A 66 4.62 -32.70 -27.12
N LYS A 67 5.89 -32.59 -27.51
CA LYS A 67 6.81 -31.59 -26.96
C LYS A 67 6.34 -30.16 -27.25
N ALA A 68 5.89 -29.89 -28.47
CA ALA A 68 5.36 -28.58 -28.84
C ALA A 68 4.11 -28.21 -28.01
N GLU A 69 3.18 -29.15 -27.85
CA GLU A 69 1.98 -28.96 -27.02
C GLU A 69 2.34 -28.64 -25.57
N LEU A 70 3.29 -29.37 -24.97
CA LEU A 70 3.72 -29.13 -23.60
C LEU A 70 4.36 -27.73 -23.43
N ILE A 71 5.11 -27.27 -24.43
CA ILE A 71 5.71 -25.94 -24.43
C ILE A 71 4.61 -24.86 -24.51
N GLU A 72 3.64 -25.01 -25.41
CA GLU A 72 2.53 -24.07 -25.53
C GLU A 72 1.66 -24.05 -24.28
N GLN A 73 1.36 -25.21 -23.69
CA GLN A 73 0.64 -25.27 -22.42
C GLN A 73 1.40 -24.55 -21.30
N ALA A 74 2.72 -24.73 -21.22
CA ALA A 74 3.54 -24.02 -20.24
C ALA A 74 3.52 -22.50 -20.48
N ARG A 75 3.56 -22.07 -21.75
CA ARG A 75 3.45 -20.66 -22.14
C ARG A 75 2.10 -20.06 -21.74
N VAL A 76 1.00 -20.74 -22.04
CA VAL A 76 -0.36 -20.32 -21.68
C VAL A 76 -0.52 -20.24 -20.17
N ARG A 77 -0.05 -21.23 -19.41
CA ARG A 77 -0.08 -21.19 -17.93
C ARG A 77 0.67 -19.98 -17.39
N LYS A 78 1.84 -19.67 -17.95
CA LYS A 78 2.61 -18.48 -17.56
C LYS A 78 1.87 -17.18 -17.88
N GLN A 79 1.23 -17.08 -19.05
CA GLN A 79 0.42 -15.93 -19.42
C GLN A 79 -0.77 -15.73 -18.46
N LEU A 80 -1.54 -16.78 -18.19
CA LEU A 80 -2.67 -16.73 -17.26
C LEU A 80 -2.24 -16.35 -15.84
N ALA A 81 -1.10 -16.85 -15.37
CA ALA A 81 -0.56 -16.49 -14.06
C ALA A 81 -0.18 -15.00 -14.00
N LEU A 82 0.41 -14.46 -15.07
CA LEU A 82 0.74 -13.03 -15.16
C LEU A 82 -0.51 -12.15 -15.23
N GLU A 83 -1.51 -12.55 -16.00
CA GLU A 83 -2.79 -11.84 -16.08
C GLU A 83 -3.49 -11.80 -14.72
N LYS A 84 -3.53 -12.93 -14.02
CA LYS A 84 -4.08 -13.02 -12.67
C LYS A 84 -3.32 -12.12 -11.69
N ALA A 85 -1.98 -12.16 -11.70
CA ALA A 85 -1.17 -11.30 -10.84
C ALA A 85 -1.37 -9.80 -11.15
N LEU A 86 -1.54 -9.43 -12.42
CA LEU A 86 -1.85 -8.04 -12.81
C LEU A 86 -3.25 -7.62 -12.38
N ALA A 87 -4.24 -8.51 -12.51
CA ALA A 87 -5.61 -8.24 -12.05
C ALA A 87 -5.66 -8.04 -10.53
N GLU A 88 -4.96 -8.89 -9.77
CA GLU A 88 -4.84 -8.75 -8.31
C GLU A 88 -4.17 -7.42 -7.93
N LYS A 89 -3.08 -7.02 -8.61
CA LYS A 89 -2.44 -5.72 -8.38
C LYS A 89 -3.37 -4.54 -8.67
N ARG A 90 -4.12 -4.59 -9.78
CA ARG A 90 -5.10 -3.55 -10.12
C ARG A 90 -6.23 -3.48 -9.09
N ALA A 91 -6.72 -4.63 -8.62
CA ALA A 91 -7.75 -4.69 -7.59
C ALA A 91 -7.25 -4.11 -6.25
N ALA A 92 -6.02 -4.44 -5.84
CA ALA A 92 -5.41 -3.88 -4.64
C ALA A 92 -5.23 -2.35 -4.73
N GLN A 93 -4.77 -1.85 -5.89
CA GLN A 93 -4.65 -0.41 -6.13
C GLN A 93 -6.00 0.30 -6.12
N ALA A 94 -7.03 -0.29 -6.74
CA ALA A 94 -8.37 0.27 -6.72
C ALA A 94 -8.97 0.31 -5.30
N ALA A 95 -8.75 -0.75 -4.51
CA ALA A 95 -9.18 -0.78 -3.11
C ALA A 95 -8.48 0.29 -2.26
N TYR A 96 -7.16 0.44 -2.43
CA TYR A 96 -6.39 1.47 -1.74
C TYR A 96 -6.82 2.88 -2.13
N ALA A 97 -7.02 3.14 -3.42
CA ALA A 97 -7.52 4.43 -3.90
C ALA A 97 -8.92 4.76 -3.35
N ALA A 98 -9.82 3.76 -3.29
CA ALA A 98 -11.15 3.94 -2.72
C ALA A 98 -11.09 4.23 -1.21
N GLN A 99 -10.20 3.58 -0.47
CA GLN A 99 -9.97 3.88 0.96
C GLN A 99 -9.46 5.31 1.15
N LEU A 100 -8.45 5.71 0.37
CA LEU A 100 -7.91 7.07 0.45
C LEU A 100 -8.98 8.13 0.16
N GLN A 101 -9.80 7.92 -0.88
CA GLN A 101 -10.90 8.83 -1.20
C GLN A 101 -11.93 8.92 -0.07
N ALA A 102 -12.27 7.79 0.57
CA ALA A 102 -13.18 7.80 1.71
C ALA A 102 -12.59 8.55 2.90
N ASP A 103 -11.30 8.35 3.20
CA ASP A 103 -10.61 9.07 4.27
C ASP A 103 -10.52 10.58 3.98
N GLU A 104 -10.23 10.97 2.74
CA GLU A 104 -10.22 12.38 2.31
C GLU A 104 -11.60 13.04 2.49
N LEU A 105 -12.69 12.35 2.13
CA LEU A 105 -14.05 12.84 2.34
C LEU A 105 -14.35 13.03 3.82
N ASN A 106 -14.02 12.05 4.66
CA ASN A 106 -14.22 12.13 6.11
C ASN A 106 -13.43 13.30 6.72
N GLN A 107 -12.17 13.49 6.31
CA GLN A 107 -11.34 14.60 6.77
C GLN A 107 -11.91 15.94 6.32
N PHE A 108 -12.40 16.03 5.09
CA PHE A 108 -13.02 17.24 4.58
C PHE A 108 -14.28 17.59 5.37
N GLU A 109 -15.15 16.62 5.64
CA GLU A 109 -16.34 16.81 6.47
C GLU A 109 -15.96 17.33 7.87
N GLN A 110 -14.99 16.70 8.55
CA GLN A 110 -14.49 17.16 9.84
C GLN A 110 -13.93 18.59 9.79
N GLN A 111 -13.18 18.92 8.74
CA GLN A 111 -12.66 20.29 8.55
C GLN A 111 -13.80 21.29 8.37
N THR A 112 -14.85 20.94 7.61
CA THR A 112 -16.01 21.82 7.42
C THR A 112 -16.78 22.04 8.72
N GLU A 113 -16.99 20.99 9.52
CA GLU A 113 -17.63 21.11 10.84
C GLU A 113 -16.81 21.99 11.77
N ASN A 114 -15.49 21.80 11.82
CA ASN A 114 -14.58 22.62 12.61
C ASN A 114 -14.62 24.10 12.18
N LEU A 115 -14.65 24.38 10.88
CA LEU A 115 -14.77 25.75 10.36
C LEU A 115 -16.11 26.39 10.74
N VAL A 116 -17.21 25.64 10.70
CA VAL A 116 -18.52 26.12 11.14
C VAL A 116 -18.52 26.41 12.65
N ALA A 117 -17.95 25.53 13.46
CA ALA A 117 -17.82 25.74 14.90
C ALA A 117 -16.96 26.97 15.22
N LEU A 118 -15.83 27.15 14.52
CA LEU A 118 -14.97 28.33 14.68
C LEU A 118 -15.70 29.61 14.30
N ARG A 119 -16.46 29.60 13.20
CA ARG A 119 -17.28 30.74 12.79
C ARG A 119 -18.31 31.11 13.87
N GLN A 120 -19.02 30.12 14.41
CA GLN A 120 -19.98 30.36 15.49
C GLN A 120 -19.31 30.94 16.74
N HIS A 121 -18.10 30.46 17.08
CA HIS A 121 -17.33 30.98 18.19
C HIS A 121 -16.93 32.45 17.98
N ILE A 122 -16.40 32.79 16.80
CA ILE A 122 -16.06 34.17 16.43
C ILE A 122 -17.30 35.07 16.45
N ASP A 123 -18.43 34.61 15.91
CA ASP A 123 -19.68 35.39 15.91
C ASP A 123 -20.15 35.68 17.35
N GLN A 124 -20.00 34.73 18.27
CA GLN A 124 -20.30 34.93 19.70
C GLN A 124 -19.31 35.92 20.35
N GLU A 125 -18.02 35.80 20.09
CA GLU A 125 -17.01 36.74 20.59
C GLU A 125 -17.26 38.16 20.08
N ILE A 126 -17.60 38.34 18.80
CA ILE A 126 -17.96 39.63 18.20
C ILE A 126 -19.18 40.23 18.91
N ALA A 127 -20.21 39.43 19.15
CA ALA A 127 -21.41 39.88 19.85
C ALA A 127 -21.07 40.34 21.29
N GLN A 128 -20.32 39.53 22.05
CA GLN A 128 -19.88 39.88 23.41
C GLN A 128 -18.98 41.12 23.43
N HIS A 129 -18.07 41.26 22.47
CA HIS A 129 -17.21 42.43 22.36
C HIS A 129 -18.00 43.68 21.98
N THR A 130 -18.95 43.57 21.05
CA THR A 130 -19.76 44.70 20.58
C THR A 130 -20.73 45.17 21.65
N GLU A 131 -21.29 44.27 22.48
CA GLU A 131 -22.14 44.64 23.64
C GLU A 131 -21.42 45.55 24.64
N ARG A 132 -20.10 45.44 24.77
CA ARG A 132 -19.31 46.33 25.64
C ARG A 132 -19.23 47.75 25.10
N TYR A 133 -19.45 47.94 23.80
CA TYR A 133 -19.44 49.25 23.17
C TYR A 133 -20.88 49.73 22.96
N GLN A 134 -21.30 50.71 23.75
CA GLN A 134 -22.51 51.46 23.42
C GLN A 134 -22.24 52.36 22.21
N PRO A 135 -23.25 52.61 21.34
CA PRO A 135 -23.14 53.65 20.33
C PRO A 135 -22.75 54.94 21.04
N ASN A 136 -21.75 55.64 20.48
CA ASN A 136 -21.29 56.90 21.05
C ASN A 136 -22.52 57.81 21.18
N PRO A 137 -22.83 58.36 22.38
CA PRO A 137 -23.95 59.27 22.50
C PRO A 137 -23.75 60.37 21.46
N GLU A 138 -24.81 60.70 20.72
CA GLU A 138 -24.85 61.81 19.78
C GLU A 138 -24.64 63.11 20.58
N GLN A 139 -23.38 63.38 20.95
CA GLN A 139 -23.00 64.61 21.60
C GLN A 139 -23.06 65.70 20.53
N PRO A 140 -23.69 66.85 20.82
CA PRO A 140 -23.60 67.99 19.91
C PRO A 140 -22.12 68.27 19.68
N SER A 141 -21.75 68.50 18.40
CA SER A 141 -20.40 68.83 17.97
C SER A 141 -19.71 69.76 18.97
N ILE A 142 -18.65 69.29 19.61
CA ILE A 142 -17.87 70.06 20.58
C ILE A 142 -17.25 71.24 19.83
N ASP A 143 -17.70 72.45 20.14
CA ASP A 143 -17.14 73.67 19.60
C ASP A 143 -15.87 74.02 20.39
N TYR A 144 -14.70 73.63 19.84
CA TYR A 144 -13.38 73.89 20.44
C TYR A 144 -13.06 75.39 20.61
N ALA A 145 -13.92 76.29 20.10
CA ALA A 145 -13.78 77.74 20.25
C ALA A 145 -14.03 78.23 21.68
N GLN A 146 -14.75 77.47 22.52
CA GLN A 146 -14.94 77.80 23.93
C GLN A 146 -14.19 76.79 24.80
N ALA A 147 -12.94 77.13 25.12
CA ALA A 147 -12.09 76.44 26.08
C ALA A 147 -12.65 76.52 27.52
N GLN A 148 -13.84 75.95 27.77
CA GLN A 148 -14.32 75.63 29.10
C GLN A 148 -13.63 74.36 29.58
N ARG A 149 -12.40 74.57 30.07
CA ARG A 149 -11.69 73.84 31.13
C ARG A 149 -12.31 72.49 31.51
N VAL A 150 -12.05 71.45 30.72
CA VAL A 150 -11.84 70.12 31.27
C VAL A 150 -10.50 70.19 32.01
N ARG A 151 -10.53 70.62 33.28
CA ARG A 151 -9.40 70.40 34.19
C ARG A 151 -9.45 68.92 34.53
N ILE A 152 -8.69 68.12 33.80
CA ILE A 152 -8.35 66.77 34.23
C ILE A 152 -7.56 66.96 35.53
N ASP A 153 -8.05 66.40 36.63
CA ASP A 153 -7.39 66.50 37.92
C ASP A 153 -6.11 65.65 37.88
N ASP A 154 -4.97 66.24 38.22
CA ASP A 154 -3.67 65.56 38.21
C ASP A 154 -3.68 64.30 39.10
N GLN A 155 -4.52 64.29 40.14
CA GLN A 155 -4.73 63.12 41.00
C GLN A 155 -5.37 61.94 40.26
N GLN A 156 -6.25 62.22 39.30
CA GLN A 156 -6.94 61.21 38.50
C GLN A 156 -5.98 60.60 37.48
N ILE A 157 -5.08 61.41 36.91
CA ILE A 157 -4.01 60.93 36.01
C ILE A 157 -3.03 60.03 36.78
N LEU A 158 -2.64 60.43 38.00
CA LEU A 158 -1.74 59.64 38.84
C LEU A 158 -2.35 58.29 39.24
N PHE A 159 -3.65 58.25 39.57
CA PHE A 159 -4.34 57.01 39.90
C PHE A 159 -4.43 56.05 38.70
N GLU A 160 -4.75 56.57 37.51
CA GLU A 160 -4.77 55.75 36.29
C GLU A 160 -3.37 55.24 35.92
N LEU A 161 -2.33 56.06 36.11
CA LEU A 161 -0.94 55.66 35.87
C LEU A 161 -0.50 54.56 36.86
N GLU A 162 -0.87 54.67 38.14
CA GLU A 162 -0.60 53.67 39.16
C GLU A 162 -1.35 52.36 38.90
N SER A 163 -2.62 52.45 38.48
CA SER A 163 -3.42 51.30 38.03
C SER A 163 -2.81 50.58 36.83
N VAL A 164 -2.38 51.33 35.81
CA VAL A 164 -1.68 50.77 34.63
C VAL A 164 -0.36 50.15 35.03
N ARG A 165 0.41 50.79 35.92
CA ARG A 165 1.66 50.26 36.44
C ARG A 165 1.45 48.93 37.15
N VAL A 166 0.50 48.83 38.08
CA VAL A 166 0.20 47.58 38.80
C VAL A 166 -0.23 46.48 37.82
N ARG A 167 -1.03 46.82 36.80
CA ARG A 167 -1.44 45.85 35.78
C ARG A 167 -0.24 45.32 34.99
N LEU A 168 0.68 46.20 34.59
CA LEU A 168 1.90 45.82 33.86
C LEU A 168 2.85 45.02 34.74
N GLU A 169 2.98 45.35 36.03
CA GLU A 169 3.76 44.57 37.00
C GLU A 169 3.19 43.14 37.13
N LEU A 170 1.86 43.00 37.28
CA LEU A 170 1.19 41.70 37.35
C LEU A 170 1.29 40.89 36.03
N GLU A 171 1.15 41.57 34.89
CA GLU A 171 1.32 40.93 33.57
C GLU A 171 2.75 40.41 33.39
N ALA A 172 3.74 41.21 33.78
CA ALA A 172 5.15 40.81 33.75
C ALA A 172 5.43 39.62 34.67
N GLU A 173 4.90 39.63 35.91
CA GLU A 173 5.01 38.49 36.84
C GLU A 173 4.38 37.22 36.24
N SER A 174 3.19 37.32 35.65
CA SER A 174 2.53 36.18 35.00
C SER A 174 3.34 35.62 33.83
N LEU A 175 3.92 36.48 32.99
CA LEU A 175 4.79 36.07 31.88
C LEU A 175 6.07 35.39 32.38
N ILE A 176 6.65 35.88 33.48
CA ILE A 176 7.84 35.26 34.10
C ILE A 176 7.48 33.86 34.63
N GLU A 177 6.34 33.71 35.31
CA GLU A 177 5.90 32.40 35.80
C GLU A 177 5.65 31.41 34.65
N GLN A 178 5.00 31.85 33.58
CA GLN A 178 4.81 31.03 32.37
C GLN A 178 6.15 30.64 31.74
N ALA A 179 7.10 31.56 31.64
CA ALA A 179 8.43 31.26 31.09
C ALA A 179 9.20 30.25 31.96
N VAL A 180 9.14 30.39 33.29
CA VAL A 180 9.80 29.47 34.24
C VAL A 180 9.18 28.08 34.20
N THR A 181 7.85 27.98 34.11
CA THR A 181 7.16 26.67 34.02
C THR A 181 7.50 25.96 32.72
N VAL A 182 7.48 26.66 31.58
CA VAL A 182 7.91 26.12 30.28
C VAL A 182 9.38 25.70 30.30
N PHE A 183 10.26 26.51 30.89
CA PHE A 183 11.68 26.18 31.00
C PHE A 183 11.92 24.92 31.86
N ARG A 184 11.24 24.80 33.01
CA ARG A 184 11.29 23.59 33.85
C ARG A 184 10.79 22.37 33.09
N ALA A 185 9.68 22.47 32.37
CA ALA A 185 9.15 21.37 31.57
C ALA A 185 10.17 20.92 30.50
N LYS A 186 10.82 21.86 29.80
CA LYS A 186 11.88 21.55 28.84
C LYS A 186 13.10 20.90 29.49
N LEU A 187 13.56 21.38 30.64
CA LEU A 187 14.66 20.76 31.36
C LEU A 187 14.32 19.33 31.80
N HIS A 188 13.11 19.11 32.30
CA HIS A 188 12.65 17.76 32.65
C HIS A 188 12.59 16.84 31.43
N ALA A 189 12.08 17.32 30.30
CA ALA A 189 12.05 16.54 29.06
C ALA A 189 13.47 16.18 28.59
N ILE A 190 14.40 17.14 28.53
CA ILE A 190 15.79 16.89 28.12
C ILE A 190 16.48 15.92 29.08
N ALA A 191 16.26 16.06 30.40
CA ALA A 191 16.81 15.14 31.38
C ALA A 191 16.25 13.72 31.24
N GLN A 192 14.95 13.58 30.93
CA GLN A 192 14.33 12.29 30.66
C GLN A 192 14.88 11.66 29.38
N ASP A 193 15.02 12.43 28.30
CA ASP A 193 15.62 11.97 27.05
C ASP A 193 17.06 11.50 27.25
N GLU A 194 17.85 12.23 28.05
CA GLU A 194 19.22 11.85 28.38
C GLU A 194 19.26 10.58 29.25
N ILE A 195 18.37 10.44 30.23
CA ILE A 195 18.23 9.21 31.03
C ILE A 195 17.85 8.02 30.13
N GLU A 196 16.90 8.20 29.21
CA GLU A 196 16.52 7.15 28.27
C GLU A 196 17.66 6.78 27.33
N TYR A 197 18.42 7.76 26.85
CA TYR A 197 19.58 7.54 25.99
C TYR A 197 20.67 6.76 26.73
N ILE A 198 20.97 7.13 27.98
CA ILE A 198 21.93 6.42 28.83
C ILE A 198 21.43 5.00 29.12
N LEU A 199 20.16 4.81 29.45
CA LEU A 199 19.59 3.47 29.70
C LEU A 199 19.69 2.58 28.46
N LYS A 200 19.36 3.09 27.27
CA LYS A 200 19.47 2.36 25.99
C LYS A 200 20.90 1.97 25.63
N ASN A 201 21.89 2.78 26.03
CA ASN A 201 23.31 2.57 25.70
C ASN A 201 24.16 2.03 26.86
N SER A 202 23.58 1.78 28.03
CA SER A 202 24.29 1.16 29.16
C SER A 202 24.23 -0.37 29.05
N GLN A 203 25.31 -1.03 29.47
CA GLN A 203 25.49 -2.50 29.44
C GLN A 203 24.49 -3.31 30.29
N PHE A 204 23.46 -2.69 30.87
CA PHE A 204 22.40 -3.35 31.62
C PHE A 204 21.34 -4.03 30.75
N SER A 205 21.36 -3.83 29.43
CA SER A 205 20.41 -4.48 28.51
C SER A 205 20.91 -5.80 27.92
N ASP A 206 22.17 -6.18 28.17
CA ASP A 206 22.81 -7.41 27.64
C ASP A 206 22.90 -8.57 28.66
N GLU A 207 22.42 -8.39 29.90
CA GLU A 207 22.28 -9.50 30.85
C GLU A 207 20.84 -10.04 30.88
N LYS A 208 20.53 -10.92 29.94
CA LYS A 208 19.50 -11.97 30.07
C LYS A 208 19.97 -13.28 29.47
#